data_AF-A0A6J7ZDT8-F1
#
_entry.id   AF-A0A6J7ZDT8-F1
#
_cell.length_a   1.000
_cell.length_b   1.000
_cell.length_c   1.000
_cell.angle_alpha   90.00
_cell.angle_beta   90.00
_cell.angle_gamma   90.00
#
_symmetry.space_group_name_H-M   'P 1'
#
loop_
_entity.id
_entity.type
_entity.pdbx_description
1 polymer ?
#
loop_
_entity_poly.entity_id
_entity_poly.type
_entity_poly.pdbx_seq_one_letter_code
_entity_poly.pdbx_strand_id
1 'polypeptide(L)' 'MNHYIIDASIVIQRFIQQEYTAQTRILFNRLLEGDQFYIPEFCLLECTNVIWKQDRIIALRSKVRVWGCDRST' A
#
# COMPACT_ATOMS: atom_id res chain seq x y z
N MET A 1 3.37 27.65 1.50
CA MET A 1 4.22 26.49 1.19
C MET A 1 4.50 25.77 2.48
N ASN A 2 3.83 24.64 2.70
CA ASN A 2 4.07 23.81 3.87
C ASN A 2 4.90 22.58 3.48
N HIS A 3 5.75 22.13 4.41
CA HIS A 3 6.62 20.98 4.22
C HIS A 3 6.06 19.82 5.05
N TYR A 4 5.84 18.67 4.42
CA TYR A 4 5.32 17.48 5.07
C TYR A 4 6.27 16.31 4.84
N ILE A 5 6.54 15.56 5.90
CA ILE A 5 7.22 14.27 5.80
C ILE A 5 6.12 13.22 5.65
N ILE A 6 6.20 12.42 4.59
CA ILE A 6 5.19 11.42 4.27
C ILE A 6 5.73 10.04 4.62
N ASP A 7 4.95 9.29 5.40
CA ASP A 7 5.27 7.93 5.78
C ASP A 7 4.92 6.90 4.67
N ALA A 8 5.58 5.74 4.72
CA ALA A 8 5.35 4.64 3.78
C ALA A 8 3.89 4.14 3.77
N SER A 9 3.18 4.22 4.90
CA SER A 9 1.76 3.87 5.00
C SER A 9 0.84 4.75 4.16
N ILE A 10 1.24 5.99 3.88
CA ILE A 10 0.51 6.92 3.02
C ILE A 10 0.89 6.70 1.55
N VAL A 11 2.18 6.50 1.29
CA VAL A 11 2.69 6.23 -0.07
C VAL A 11 2.13 4.93 -0.63
N ILE A 12 2.05 3.88 0.19
CA ILE A 12 1.58 2.56 -0.26
C ILE A 12 0.11 2.57 -0.71
N GLN A 13 -0.71 3.47 -0.17
CA GLN A 13 -2.11 3.62 -0.55
C GLN A 13 -2.30 4.10 -2.00
N ARG A 14 -1.23 4.57 -2.64
CA ARG A 14 -1.20 4.87 -4.08
C ARG A 14 -1.08 3.61 -4.95
N PHE A 15 -0.52 2.53 -4.39
CA PHE A 15 -0.31 1.26 -5.08
C PHE A 15 -1.36 0.21 -4.70
N ILE A 16 -1.86 0.25 -3.47
CA ILE A 16 -2.84 -0.69 -2.94
C ILE A 16 -4.00 0.08 -2.35
N GLN A 17 -5.22 -0.26 -2.76
CA GLN A 17 -6.41 0.33 -2.17
C GLN A 17 -6.61 -0.19 -0.73
N GLN A 18 -6.60 0.74 0.22
CA GLN A 18 -6.88 0.52 1.64
C GLN A 18 -7.99 1.47 2.12
N GLU A 19 -8.37 1.36 3.40
CA GLU A 19 -9.49 2.10 4.02
C GLU A 19 -9.40 3.63 3.80
N TYR A 20 -8.20 4.21 3.85
CA TYR A 20 -7.99 5.67 3.80
C TYR A 20 -7.54 6.20 2.43
N THR A 21 -7.67 5.38 1.37
CA THR A 21 -7.18 5.73 0.02
C THR A 21 -7.77 7.05 -0.49
N ALA A 22 -9.03 7.33 -0.16
CA ALA A 22 -9.72 8.55 -0.59
C ALA A 22 -9.12 9.80 0.06
N GLN A 23 -8.81 9.71 1.36
CA GLN A 23 -8.23 10.77 2.17
C GLN A 23 -6.78 11.04 1.74
N THR A 24 -5.99 9.97 1.51
CA THR A 24 -4.63 10.11 0.98
C THR A 24 -4.62 10.69 -0.43
N ARG A 25 -5.62 10.41 -1.26
CA ARG A 25 -5.74 11.04 -2.59
C ARG A 25 -5.99 12.54 -2.49
N ILE A 26 -6.81 12.99 -1.55
CA ILE A 26 -7.03 14.42 -1.27
C ILE A 26 -5.71 15.07 -0.82
N LEU A 27 -4.93 14.39 0.04
CA LEU A 27 -3.61 14.86 0.44
C LEU A 27 -2.65 15.01 -0.75
N PHE A 28 -2.60 14.02 -1.66
CA PHE A 28 -1.78 14.11 -2.87
C PHE A 28 -2.21 15.22 -3.83
N ASN A 29 -3.50 15.58 -3.86
CA ASN A 29 -3.95 16.72 -4.66
C ASN A 29 -3.40 18.06 -4.14
N ARG A 30 -3.17 18.19 -2.83
CA ARG A 30 -2.53 19.39 -2.24
C ARG A 30 -1.06 19.56 -2.66
N LEU A 31 -0.38 18.49 -3.06
CA LEU A 31 0.95 18.59 -3.67
C LEU A 31 0.91 19.47 -4.94
N LEU A 32 -0.16 19.39 -5.72
CA LEU A 32 -0.34 20.19 -6.93
C LEU A 32 -0.60 21.68 -6.62
N GLU A 33 -1.00 21.99 -5.39
CA GLU A 33 -1.26 23.35 -4.91
C GLU A 33 0.01 24.06 -4.38
N GLY A 34 1.16 23.37 -4.39
CA GLY A 34 2.46 23.96 -4.04
C GLY A 34 3.03 23.54 -2.69
N ASP A 35 2.44 22.55 -2.01
CA ASP A 35 3.04 21.93 -0.83
C ASP A 35 4.21 21.00 -1.21
N GLN A 36 5.20 20.87 -0.33
CA GLN A 36 6.37 20.02 -0.54
C GLN A 36 6.30 18.76 0.31
N PHE A 37 6.40 17.60 -0.33
CA PHE A 37 6.38 16.30 0.34
C PHE A 37 7.77 15.67 0.31
N TYR A 38 8.30 15.40 1.50
CA TYR A 38 9.54 14.68 1.71
C TYR A 38 9.25 13.21 1.99
N ILE A 39 9.84 12.34 1.18
CA ILE A 39 9.74 10.90 1.34
C ILE A 39 11.06 10.40 1.95
N PRO A 40 11.05 9.77 3.13
CA PRO A 40 12.25 9.20 3.74
C PRO A 40 12.90 8.12 2.86
N GLU A 41 14.22 7.96 2.95
CA GLU A 41 15.00 6.99 2.13
C GLU A 41 14.51 5.53 2.28
N PHE A 42 14.05 5.17 3.48
CA PHE A 42 13.53 3.82 3.78
C PHE A 42 12.08 3.61 3.34
N CYS A 43 11.39 4.66 2.88
CA CYS A 43 9.99 4.56 2.50
C CYS A 43 9.76 3.51 1.41
N LEU A 44 10.65 3.44 0.42
CA LEU A 44 10.55 2.46 -0.66
C LEU A 44 10.71 1.03 -0.14
N LEU A 45 11.68 0.79 0.74
CA LEU A 45 11.93 -0.52 1.34
C LEU A 45 10.73 -0.99 2.18
N GLU A 46 10.12 -0.08 2.94
CA GLU A 46 8.91 -0.38 3.71
C GLU A 46 7.71 -0.65 2.79
N CYS A 47 7.52 0.12 1.71
CA CYS A 47 6.49 -0.16 0.73
C CYS A 47 6.69 -1.53 0.06
N THR A 48 7.92 -1.89 -0.34
CA THR A 48 8.24 -3.21 -0.91
C THR A 48 7.90 -4.32 0.07
N ASN A 49 8.23 -4.16 1.36
CA ASN A 49 7.90 -5.13 2.40
C ASN A 49 6.38 -5.34 2.55
N VAL A 50 5.59 -4.26 2.51
CA VAL A 50 4.13 -4.32 2.57
C VAL A 50 3.55 -5.04 1.34
N ILE A 51 4.00 -4.69 0.12
CA ILE A 51 3.57 -5.34 -1.13
C ILE A 51 3.89 -6.84 -1.09
N TRP A 52 5.14 -7.19 -0.75
CA TRP A 52 5.57 -8.58 -0.67
C TRP A 52 4.75 -9.40 0.31
N LYS A 53 4.43 -8.83 1.49
CA LYS A 53 3.55 -9.47 2.47
C LYS A 53 2.15 -9.72 1.90
N GLN A 54 1.61 -8.77 1.14
CA GLN A 54 0.29 -8.88 0.53
C GLN A 54 0.24 -9.95 -0.56
N ASP A 55 1.22 -9.97 -1.46
CA ASP A 55 1.34 -11.00 -2.50
C ASP A 55 1.48 -12.39 -1.91
N ARG A 56 2.29 -12.52 -0.84
CA ARG A 56 2.42 -13.79 -0.11
C ARG A 56 1.07 -14.25 0.47
N ILE A 57 0.29 -13.34 1.05
CA ILE A 57 -1.04 -13.66 1.59
C ILE A 57 -1.98 -14.11 0.46
N ILE A 58 -1.96 -13.44 -0.70
CA ILE A 58 -2.77 -13.80 -1.85
C ILE A 58 -2.38 -15.19 -2.37
N ALA A 59 -1.08 -15.47 -2.51
CA ALA A 59 -0.56 -16.77 -2.94
C ALA A 59 -0.92 -17.90 -1.95
N LEU A 60 -0.87 -17.64 -0.65
CA LEU A 60 -1.31 -18.62 0.36
C LEU A 60 -2.82 -18.86 0.28
N ARG A 61 -3.63 -17.81 0.08
CA ARG A 61 -5.08 -17.94 -0.07
C ARG A 61 -5.49 -18.70 -1.34
N SER A 62 -4.80 -18.49 -2.46
CA SER A 62 -5.06 -19.25 -3.69
C SER A 62 -4.67 -20.73 -3.52
N LYS A 63 -3.56 -21.02 -2.82
CA LYS A 63 -3.13 -22.40 -2.56
C LYS A 63 -4.07 -23.16 -1.60
N VAL A 64 -4.61 -22.50 -0.57
CA VAL A 64 -5.62 -23.10 0.32
C VAL A 64 -6.93 -23.39 -0.41
N ARG A 65 -7.33 -22.52 -1.36
CA ARG A 65 -8.55 -22.74 -2.15
C ARG A 65 -8.48 -24.00 -3.02
N VAL A 66 -7.29 -24.33 -3.54
CA VAL A 66 -7.08 -25.55 -4.33
C VAL A 66 -7.10 -26.81 -3.44
N TRP A 67 -6.51 -26.76 -2.24
CA TRP A 67 -6.49 -27.90 -1.32
C TRP A 67 -7.81 -28.16 -0.57
N GLY A 68 -8.73 -27.19 -0.56
CA GLY A 68 -10.07 -27.34 0.03
C GLY A 68 -11.10 -27.99 -0.88
N CYS A 69 -10.81 -28.13 -2.18
CA CYS A 69 -11.76 -28.66 -3.18
C CYS A 69 -11.52 -30.14 -3.54
N ASP A 70 -10.44 -30.75 -3.06
CA ASP A 70 -10.02 -32.13 -3.39
C ASP A 70 -10.34 -33.16 -2.27
N ARG A 71 -11.25 -32.85 -1.34
CA ARG A 71 -11.63 -33.77 -0.25
C ARG A 71 -13.14 -34.02 -0.12
N SER A 72 -13.82 -34.15 -1.26
CA SER A 72 -15.18 -34.67 -1.32
C SER A 72 -15.37 -35.52 -2.58
N THR A 73 -14.84 -36.74 -2.55
CA THR A 73 -15.34 -37.87 -3.34
C THR A 73 -15.19 -39.12 -2.48
#